data_AF-A0A2S9QGN7-F1
#
_entry.id   AF-A0A2S9QGN7-F1
#
_cell.length_a   1.000
_cell.length_b   1.000
_cell.length_c   1.000
_cell.angle_alpha   90.00
_cell.angle_beta   90.00
_cell.angle_gamma   90.00
#
_symmetry.space_group_name_H-M   'P 1'
#
loop_
_entity.id
_entity.type
_entity.pdbx_description
1 polymer ?
#
loop_
_entity_poly.entity_id
_entity_poly.type
_entity_poly.pdbx_seq_one_letter_code
_entity_poly.pdbx_strand_id
1 'polypeptide(L)'
;MGGIIRVIIAVALLCSLPAVAQAGIRFGPATCPVPADAAFKVLGARGELDGVASEYAWLRKNRPGWRRDRQVLLNGNGRLYDVLDISKGSAKQAICFDISDFFGKM
;
A
#
# COMPACT_ATOMS: atom_id res chain seq x y z
N MET A 1 -32.31 -33.24 -41.73
CA MET A 1 -32.04 -34.11 -40.55
C MET A 1 -30.57 -34.01 -40.21
N GLY A 2 -30.26 -33.65 -38.95
CA GLY A 2 -28.90 -33.64 -38.36
C GLY A 2 -28.04 -32.46 -38.80
N GLY A 3 -27.39 -31.67 -37.95
CA GLY A 3 -27.13 -31.76 -36.52
C GLY A 3 -25.98 -30.79 -36.25
N ILE A 4 -26.20 -29.88 -35.30
CA ILE A 4 -25.37 -28.72 -35.00
C ILE A 4 -24.10 -29.19 -34.28
N ILE A 5 -22.90 -28.78 -34.73
CA ILE A 5 -21.70 -28.82 -33.89
C ILE A 5 -21.05 -27.43 -33.92
N ARG A 6 -21.46 -26.59 -32.97
CA ARG A 6 -20.74 -25.38 -32.58
C ARG A 6 -19.74 -25.79 -31.51
N VAL A 7 -18.45 -25.82 -31.85
CA VAL A 7 -17.38 -25.93 -30.86
C VAL A 7 -16.61 -24.61 -30.90
N ILE A 8 -17.08 -23.68 -30.08
CA ILE A 8 -16.31 -22.47 -29.72
C ILE A 8 -15.59 -22.83 -28.43
N ILE A 9 -14.32 -23.23 -28.53
CA ILE A 9 -13.45 -23.35 -27.36
C ILE A 9 -12.90 -21.96 -27.09
N ALA A 10 -13.56 -21.22 -26.20
CA ALA A 10 -13.01 -20.02 -25.61
C ALA A 10 -11.98 -20.45 -24.55
N VAL A 11 -10.69 -20.45 -24.90
CA VAL A 11 -9.61 -20.52 -23.90
C VAL A 11 -9.50 -19.13 -23.27
N ALA A 12 -10.35 -18.85 -22.28
CA ALA A 12 -10.14 -17.75 -21.37
C ALA A 12 -8.95 -18.14 -20.48
N LEU A 13 -7.75 -17.69 -20.87
CA LEU A 13 -6.56 -17.73 -20.02
C LEU A 13 -6.79 -16.75 -18.85
N LEU A 14 -7.55 -17.19 -17.85
CA LEU A 14 -7.66 -16.53 -16.56
C LEU A 14 -6.28 -16.61 -15.91
N CYS A 15 -5.48 -15.58 -16.14
CA CYS A 15 -4.28 -15.32 -15.37
C CYS A 15 -4.75 -14.94 -13.96
N SER A 16 -5.11 -15.93 -13.15
CA SER A 16 -5.40 -15.78 -11.74
C SER A 16 -4.09 -15.45 -11.03
N LEU A 17 -3.74 -14.17 -11.01
CA LEU A 17 -2.76 -13.67 -10.06
C LEU A 17 -3.29 -14.04 -8.67
N PRO A 18 -2.52 -14.76 -7.84
CA PRO A 18 -2.91 -14.90 -6.46
C PRO A 18 -2.93 -13.48 -5.91
N ALA A 19 -4.09 -13.02 -5.48
CA ALA A 19 -4.14 -11.95 -4.50
C ALA A 19 -3.39 -12.52 -3.30
N VAL A 20 -2.10 -12.20 -3.18
CA VAL A 20 -1.36 -12.45 -1.95
C VAL A 20 -2.11 -11.62 -0.93
N ALA A 21 -3.01 -12.28 -0.21
CA ALA A 21 -3.72 -11.67 0.87
C ALA A 21 -2.63 -11.15 1.81
N GLN A 22 -2.60 -9.84 2.04
CA GLN A 22 -1.80 -9.20 3.08
C GLN A 22 -2.39 -9.60 4.46
N ALA A 23 -2.58 -10.90 4.70
CA ALA A 23 -3.23 -11.46 5.86
C ALA A 23 -2.23 -11.40 7.02
N GLY A 24 -2.10 -10.20 7.61
CA GLY A 24 -1.22 -9.97 8.74
C GLY A 24 -0.84 -8.51 8.96
N ILE A 25 -0.86 -7.68 7.91
CA ILE A 25 -0.46 -6.29 8.07
C ILE A 25 -1.55 -5.45 8.71
N ARG A 26 -1.18 -4.73 9.77
CA ARG A 26 -2.06 -3.86 10.55
C ARG A 26 -1.42 -2.49 10.73
N PHE A 27 -2.25 -1.47 10.90
CA PHE A 27 -1.81 -0.11 11.17
C PHE A 27 -2.15 0.23 12.62
N GLY A 28 -1.12 0.36 13.46
CA GLY A 28 -1.24 0.82 14.84
C GLY A 28 -1.06 2.34 14.95
N PRO A 29 -1.36 2.95 16.11
CA PRO A 29 -1.05 4.36 16.34
C PRO A 29 0.46 4.59 16.33
N ALA A 30 0.88 5.75 15.80
CA ALA A 30 2.26 6.22 15.85
C ALA A 30 2.31 7.74 16.02
N THR A 31 3.48 8.24 16.40
CA THR A 31 3.84 9.66 16.28
C THR A 31 4.75 9.83 15.06
N CYS A 32 4.68 10.99 14.42
CA CYS A 32 5.56 11.36 13.32
C CYS A 32 6.57 12.41 13.80
N PRO A 33 7.85 12.36 13.37
CA PRO A 33 8.84 13.38 13.73
C PRO A 33 8.59 14.74 13.06
N VAL A 34 7.64 14.82 12.13
CA VAL A 34 7.21 16.04 11.45
C VAL A 34 5.67 16.14 11.48
N PRO A 35 5.07 17.33 11.29
CA PRO A 35 3.63 17.47 11.17
C PRO A 35 3.06 16.57 10.07
N ALA A 36 2.02 15.81 10.40
CA ALA A 36 1.33 14.92 9.49
C ALA A 36 -0.17 14.90 9.82
N ASP A 37 -1.01 14.75 8.80
CA ASP A 37 -2.46 14.61 8.94
C ASP A 37 -2.84 13.26 9.56
N ALA A 38 -2.00 12.25 9.36
CA ALA A 38 -2.15 10.94 9.97
C ALA A 38 -0.79 10.27 10.14
N ALA A 39 -0.65 9.46 11.19
CA ALA A 39 0.55 8.71 11.48
C ALA A 39 0.19 7.28 11.93
N PHE A 40 0.89 6.29 11.36
CA PHE A 40 0.63 4.87 11.63
C PHE A 40 1.92 4.10 11.81
N LYS A 41 1.93 3.14 12.74
CA LYS A 41 2.95 2.09 12.77
C LYS A 41 2.51 0.93 11.91
N VAL A 42 3.35 0.53 10.97
CA VAL A 42 3.10 -0.67 10.15
C VAL A 42 3.54 -1.89 10.96
N LEU A 43 2.60 -2.81 11.19
CA LEU A 43 2.81 -4.01 11.98
C LEU A 43 2.62 -5.24 11.11
N GLY A 44 3.46 -6.27 11.28
CA GLY A 44 3.30 -7.56 10.59
C GLY A 44 3.82 -7.61 9.16
N ALA A 45 4.50 -6.56 8.68
CA ALA A 45 5.29 -6.62 7.45
C ALA A 45 6.53 -7.51 7.67
N ARG A 46 6.87 -8.33 6.67
CA ARG A 46 8.02 -9.24 6.72
C ARG A 46 9.28 -8.59 6.17
N GLY A 47 9.12 -7.63 5.27
CA GLY A 47 10.21 -6.92 4.62
C GLY A 47 9.78 -5.62 3.98
N GLU A 48 10.70 -4.97 3.28
CA GLU A 48 10.45 -3.68 2.66
C GLU A 48 9.39 -3.75 1.57
N LEU A 49 9.42 -4.83 0.78
CA LEU A 49 8.47 -5.02 -0.32
C LEU A 49 7.02 -5.09 0.17
N ASP A 50 6.74 -5.88 1.21
CA ASP A 50 5.38 -6.04 1.71
C ASP A 50 4.95 -4.89 2.65
N GLY A 51 5.90 -4.27 3.35
CA GLY A 51 5.69 -3.05 4.11
C GLY A 51 5.26 -1.87 3.24
N VAL A 52 6.06 -1.48 2.24
CA VAL A 52 5.76 -0.34 1.35
C VAL A 52 4.49 -0.59 0.52
N ALA A 53 4.29 -1.82 0.03
CA ALA A 53 3.07 -2.16 -0.69
C ALA A 53 1.81 -1.96 0.18
N SER A 54 1.91 -2.18 1.50
CA SER A 54 0.81 -1.98 2.43
C SER A 54 0.45 -0.51 2.62
N GLU A 55 1.42 0.40 2.62
CA GLU A 55 1.21 1.85 2.72
C GLU A 55 0.41 2.34 1.52
N TYR A 56 0.79 1.87 0.33
CA TYR A 56 0.10 2.23 -0.91
C TYR A 56 -1.30 1.62 -0.97
N ALA A 57 -1.48 0.41 -0.44
CA ALA A 57 -2.80 -0.19 -0.27
C ALA A 57 -3.67 0.62 0.70
N TRP A 58 -3.09 1.11 1.80
CA TRP A 58 -3.78 1.97 2.75
C TRP A 58 -4.22 3.28 2.09
N LEU A 59 -3.36 3.95 1.32
CA LEU A 59 -3.73 5.16 0.59
C LEU A 59 -4.88 4.91 -0.40
N ARG A 60 -4.78 3.87 -1.23
CA ARG A 60 -5.86 3.54 -2.20
C ARG A 60 -7.20 3.30 -1.52
N LYS A 61 -7.20 2.66 -0.35
CA LYS A 61 -8.41 2.36 0.42
C LYS A 61 -8.97 3.60 1.15
N ASN A 62 -8.11 4.37 1.81
CA ASN A 62 -8.52 5.41 2.76
C ASN A 62 -8.48 6.85 2.19
N ARG A 63 -7.82 7.03 1.04
CA ARG A 63 -7.70 8.30 0.32
C ARG A 63 -8.02 8.10 -1.17
N PRO A 64 -9.22 7.60 -1.53
CA PRO A 64 -9.58 7.39 -2.92
C PRO A 64 -9.61 8.71 -3.72
N GLY A 65 -8.96 8.68 -4.88
CA GLY A 65 -8.82 9.84 -5.77
C GLY A 65 -7.78 10.87 -5.32
N TRP A 66 -7.02 10.62 -4.25
CA TRP A 66 -5.82 11.39 -3.93
C TRP A 66 -4.64 10.87 -4.74
N ARG A 67 -3.77 11.78 -5.18
CA ARG A 67 -2.52 11.46 -5.87
C ARG A 67 -1.38 11.56 -4.88
N ARG A 68 -0.43 10.63 -4.97
CA ARG A 68 0.84 10.72 -4.24
C ARG A 68 1.79 11.61 -5.04
N ASP A 69 2.22 12.71 -4.44
CA ASP A 69 3.06 13.72 -5.06
C ASP A 69 4.53 13.49 -4.71
N ARG A 70 4.80 13.09 -3.47
CA ARG A 70 6.16 12.88 -2.97
C ARG A 70 6.20 11.81 -1.89
N GLN A 71 7.35 11.19 -1.76
CA GLN A 71 7.69 10.23 -0.72
C GLN A 71 9.05 10.59 -0.12
N VAL A 72 9.19 10.47 1.20
CA VAL A 72 10.40 10.84 1.95
C VAL A 72 10.70 9.84 3.03
N LEU A 73 11.93 9.33 3.03
CA LEU A 73 12.49 8.60 4.15
C LEU A 73 13.02 9.59 5.20
N LEU A 74 12.52 9.49 6.43
CA LEU A 74 12.97 10.27 7.57
C LEU A 74 13.56 9.37 8.65
N ASN A 75 14.57 9.89 9.35
CA ASN A 75 15.06 9.32 10.60
C ASN A 75 14.71 10.29 11.74
N GLY A 76 14.08 9.79 12.80
CA GLY A 76 13.74 10.58 13.97
C GLY A 76 13.66 9.72 15.22
N ASN A 77 14.35 10.13 16.29
CA ASN A 77 14.40 9.41 17.56
C ASN A 77 14.79 7.92 17.42
N GLY A 78 15.72 7.61 16.51
CA GLY A 78 16.18 6.24 16.26
C GLY A 78 15.18 5.35 15.51
N ARG A 79 14.11 5.94 14.97
CA ARG A 79 13.09 5.27 14.16
C ARG A 79 13.14 5.77 12.73
N LEU A 80 12.69 4.92 11.81
CA LEU A 80 12.60 5.25 10.39
C LEU A 80 11.14 5.40 9.98
N TYR A 81 10.89 6.41 9.15
CA TYR A 81 9.55 6.76 8.71
C TYR A 81 9.52 6.98 7.21
N ASP A 82 8.44 6.53 6.57
CA ASP A 82 8.08 6.94 5.22
C ASP A 82 6.96 7.98 5.30
N VAL A 83 7.20 9.18 4.75
CA VAL A 83 6.21 10.25 4.71
C VAL A 83 5.75 10.47 3.27
N LEU A 84 4.45 10.30 3.06
CA LEU A 84 3.78 10.45 1.78
C LEU A 84 3.02 11.77 1.72
N ASP A 85 3.50 12.69 0.89
CA ASP A 85 2.74 13.90 0.55
C ASP A 85 1.73 13.53 -0.56
N ILE A 86 0.46 13.83 -0.32
CA ILE A 86 -0.64 13.53 -1.23
C ILE A 86 -1.49 14.77 -1.50
N SER A 87 -2.11 14.84 -2.68
CA SER A 87 -3.03 15.92 -3.04
C SER A 87 -4.31 15.44 -3.72
N LYS A 88 -5.35 16.27 -3.60
CA LYS A 88 -6.61 16.14 -4.34
C LYS A 88 -7.18 17.53 -4.63
N GLY A 89 -7.01 17.99 -5.86
CA GLY A 89 -7.30 19.38 -6.21
C GLY A 89 -6.32 20.32 -5.49
N SER A 90 -6.84 21.32 -4.78
CA SER A 90 -6.03 22.24 -3.96
C SER A 90 -5.68 21.68 -2.57
N ALA A 91 -6.32 20.59 -2.13
CA ALA A 91 -6.06 20.00 -0.82
C ALA A 91 -4.76 19.20 -0.83
N LYS A 92 -3.99 19.30 0.27
CA LYS A 92 -2.74 18.58 0.50
C LYS A 92 -2.79 17.89 1.87
N GLN A 93 -2.18 16.72 1.97
CA GLN A 93 -1.99 16.01 3.24
C GLN A 93 -0.63 15.34 3.27
N ALA A 94 -0.09 15.17 4.47
CA ALA A 94 1.07 14.31 4.72
C ALA A 94 0.62 13.09 5.54
N ILE A 95 0.96 11.89 5.07
CA ILE A 95 0.68 10.62 5.75
C ILE A 95 2.00 9.98 6.15
N CYS A 96 2.17 9.71 7.44
CA CYS A 96 3.41 9.22 8.01
C CYS A 96 3.29 7.75 8.41
N PHE A 97 4.21 6.92 7.95
CA PHE A 97 4.29 5.51 8.30
C PHE A 97 5.60 5.27 9.04
N ASP A 98 5.51 4.73 10.25
CA ASP A 98 6.67 4.20 10.96
C ASP A 98 6.98 2.81 10.41
N ILE A 99 8.11 2.74 9.72
CA ILE A 99 8.59 1.59 8.94
C ILE A 99 9.74 0.87 9.63
N SER A 100 10.07 1.26 10.87
CA SER A 100 11.24 0.78 11.60
C SER A 100 11.28 -0.74 11.72
N ASP A 101 10.13 -1.39 11.73
CA ASP A 101 10.03 -2.83 11.93
C ASP A 101 10.37 -3.63 10.66
N PHE A 102 10.42 -3.01 9.48
CA PHE A 102 10.63 -3.74 8.22
C PHE A 102 11.66 -3.10 7.26
N PHE A 103 11.97 -1.81 7.39
CA PHE A 103 12.88 -1.13 6.47
C PHE A 103 14.27 -1.77 6.45
N GLY A 104 14.83 -1.99 5.26
CA GLY A 104 16.10 -2.69 5.07
C GLY A 104 16.05 -4.21 5.20
N LYS A 105 14.86 -4.81 5.40
CA LYS A 105 14.67 -6.27 5.38
C LYS A 105 14.19 -6.72 3.99
N MET A 106 14.66 -7.87 3.54
CA MET A 106 14.22 -8.52 2.29
C MET A 106 12.97 -9.37 2.50
#